data_AF-A0A0S2LPL0-F1
#
_entry.id   AF-A0A0S2LPL0-F1
#
_cell.length_a   1.000
_cell.length_b   1.000
_cell.length_c   1.000
_cell.angle_alpha   90.00
_cell.angle_beta   90.00
_cell.angle_gamma   90.00
#
_symmetry.space_group_name_H-M   'P 1'
#
loop_
_entity.id
_entity.type
_entity.pdbx_description
1 polymer ?
#
loop_
_entity_poly.entity_id
_entity_poly.type
_entity_poly.pdbx_seq_one_letter_code
_entity_poly.pdbx_strand_id
1 'polypeptide(L)'
;MIILINRWIFYNLIKMEILARGVGRRKEAVAQVQIVKGTGNFLINNIPAQQYLHNNTYSMLSVKAPLNALNSSTVTTENGIEERSFSTAEQSDNLLSTNVNSNQTNNQPVNGSPDSAGKKEIVLTNFEKIDTIVKVKGGGLVGQAEAIKLGLARALCSLTTNETGISEEEIRKQLKDKGYLTQDSRVKERRKYGLKKARKATQYNKR
;
A
#
# COMPACT_ATOMS: atom_id res chain seq x y z
N MET A 1 -6.16 24.77 44.83
CA MET A 1 -4.91 24.01 44.67
C MET A 1 -5.19 22.51 44.41
N ILE A 2 -6.12 22.18 43.49
CA ILE A 2 -6.52 20.79 43.14
C ILE A 2 -6.47 20.58 41.60
N ILE A 3 -6.48 21.66 40.82
CA ILE A 3 -6.52 21.62 39.34
C ILE A 3 -5.15 21.25 38.72
N LEU A 4 -4.04 21.50 39.43
CA LEU A 4 -2.69 21.21 38.91
C LEU A 4 -2.28 19.74 39.01
N ILE A 5 -2.80 19.00 40.00
CA ILE A 5 -2.51 17.56 40.18
C ILE A 5 -3.23 16.73 39.10
N ASN A 6 -4.45 17.11 38.73
CA ASN A 6 -5.22 16.40 37.71
C ASN A 6 -4.70 16.58 36.27
N ARG A 7 -3.98 17.68 35.98
CA ARG A 7 -3.39 17.89 34.64
C ARG A 7 -2.22 16.94 34.39
N TRP A 8 -1.36 16.71 35.39
CA TRP A 8 -0.17 15.86 35.25
C TRP A 8 -0.53 14.36 35.19
N ILE A 9 -1.54 13.94 35.95
CA ILE A 9 -2.06 12.55 35.92
C ILE A 9 -2.75 12.26 34.56
N PHE A 10 -3.47 13.21 33.98
CA PHE A 10 -4.07 13.06 32.64
C PHE A 10 -3.03 12.90 31.52
N TYR A 11 -1.89 13.63 31.60
CA TYR A 11 -0.84 13.54 30.58
C TYR A 11 -0.08 12.21 30.61
N ASN A 12 -0.01 11.54 31.77
CA ASN A 12 0.64 10.24 31.89
C ASN A 12 -0.30 9.07 31.50
N LEU A 13 -1.62 9.26 31.65
CA LEU A 13 -2.62 8.23 31.40
C LEU A 13 -2.99 8.04 29.91
N ILE A 14 -2.67 9.01 29.03
CA ILE A 14 -2.92 8.94 27.58
C ILE A 14 -1.61 8.68 26.82
N LYS A 15 -0.66 7.95 27.41
CA LYS A 15 0.53 7.53 26.70
C LYS A 15 0.14 6.43 25.71
N MET A 16 -0.31 6.83 24.52
CA MET A 16 -0.50 5.92 23.39
C MET A 16 0.81 5.17 23.15
N GLU A 17 0.76 3.85 23.21
CA GLU A 17 1.91 3.00 22.98
C GLU A 17 2.26 3.06 21.49
N ILE A 18 3.31 3.80 21.17
CA ILE A 18 3.80 3.90 19.79
C ILE A 18 4.60 2.65 19.47
N LEU A 19 4.10 1.85 18.55
CA LEU A 19 4.73 0.61 18.11
C LEU A 19 5.89 0.86 17.16
N ALA A 20 5.69 1.74 16.18
CA ALA A 20 6.74 2.11 15.25
C ALA A 20 6.55 3.53 14.73
N ARG A 21 7.65 4.04 14.18
CA ARG A 21 7.69 5.33 13.53
C ARG A 21 8.36 5.19 12.17
N GLY A 22 7.92 5.99 11.22
CA GLY A 22 8.50 6.04 9.89
C GLY A 22 8.43 7.45 9.33
N VAL A 23 9.42 7.81 8.53
CA VAL A 23 9.48 9.10 7.86
C VAL A 23 9.49 8.88 6.37
N GLY A 24 8.63 9.58 5.65
CA GLY A 24 8.62 9.59 4.20
C GLY A 24 8.72 11.01 3.66
N ARG A 25 9.36 11.14 2.51
CA ARG A 25 9.63 12.42 1.85
C ARG A 25 9.35 12.28 0.36
N ARG A 26 8.70 13.29 -0.21
CA ARG A 26 8.54 13.42 -1.66
C ARG A 26 8.56 14.88 -2.04
N LYS A 27 9.45 15.26 -2.96
CA LYS A 27 9.69 16.66 -3.35
C LYS A 27 9.90 17.49 -2.07
N GLU A 28 9.00 18.41 -1.78
CA GLU A 28 9.02 19.27 -0.59
C GLU A 28 8.15 18.75 0.57
N ALA A 29 7.34 17.71 0.34
CA ALA A 29 6.48 17.13 1.36
C ALA A 29 7.25 16.18 2.28
N VAL A 30 7.02 16.32 3.59
CA VAL A 30 7.59 15.47 4.64
C VAL A 30 6.46 14.95 5.52
N ALA A 31 6.39 13.63 5.64
CA ALA A 31 5.42 12.94 6.49
C ALA A 31 6.15 12.18 7.60
N GLN A 32 5.71 12.39 8.83
CA GLN A 32 6.09 11.60 10.00
C GLN A 32 4.90 10.73 10.38
N VAL A 33 5.09 9.42 10.26
CA VAL A 33 4.06 8.41 10.53
C VAL A 33 4.37 7.77 11.87
N GLN A 34 3.35 7.64 12.69
CA GLN A 34 3.37 6.91 13.95
C GLN A 34 2.29 5.84 13.87
N ILE A 35 2.64 4.65 14.33
CA ILE A 35 1.77 3.51 14.34
C ILE A 35 1.48 3.12 15.80
N VAL A 36 0.21 2.88 16.12
CA VAL A 36 -0.28 2.56 17.46
C VAL A 36 -1.23 1.36 17.41
N LYS A 37 -1.25 0.51 18.45
CA LYS A 37 -2.27 -0.56 18.60
C LYS A 37 -3.65 0.09 18.72
N GLY A 38 -4.64 -0.29 17.91
CA GLY A 38 -5.93 0.42 17.89
C GLY A 38 -7.05 -0.23 17.08
N THR A 39 -7.93 0.61 16.53
CA THR A 39 -9.16 0.18 15.84
C THR A 39 -9.06 0.27 14.31
N GLY A 40 -7.98 0.83 13.76
CA GLY A 40 -7.80 1.06 12.32
C GLY A 40 -7.99 2.51 11.90
N ASN A 41 -7.95 3.46 12.83
CA ASN A 41 -8.14 4.88 12.53
C ASN A 41 -6.96 5.45 11.74
N PHE A 42 -7.24 6.13 10.63
CA PHE A 42 -6.22 6.83 9.85
C PHE A 42 -6.40 8.34 9.96
N LEU A 43 -5.53 8.99 10.73
CA LEU A 43 -5.56 10.42 11.01
C LEU A 43 -4.34 11.13 10.38
N ILE A 44 -4.59 12.20 9.63
CA ILE A 44 -3.57 13.09 9.08
C ILE A 44 -3.77 14.48 9.67
N ASN A 45 -2.78 14.98 10.41
CA ASN A 45 -2.86 16.28 11.09
C ASN A 45 -4.13 16.41 11.95
N ASN A 46 -4.50 15.35 12.67
CA ASN A 46 -5.70 15.22 13.51
C ASN A 46 -7.05 15.22 12.76
N ILE A 47 -7.04 15.17 11.42
CA ILE A 47 -8.23 15.10 10.57
C ILE A 47 -8.28 13.69 9.96
N PRO A 48 -9.47 13.07 9.76
CA PRO A 48 -9.55 11.79 9.07
C PRO A 48 -8.96 11.88 7.67
N ALA A 49 -8.22 10.84 7.26
CA ALA A 49 -7.47 10.84 5.99
C ALA A 49 -8.34 11.15 4.77
N GLN A 50 -9.56 10.63 4.76
CA GLN A 50 -10.53 10.85 3.69
C GLN A 50 -10.86 12.34 3.52
N GLN A 51 -11.13 13.05 4.62
CA GLN A 51 -11.40 14.48 4.61
C GLN A 51 -10.15 15.29 4.26
N TYR A 52 -9.00 14.96 4.86
CA TYR A 52 -7.74 15.67 4.61
C TYR A 52 -7.31 15.60 3.14
N LEU A 53 -7.49 14.45 2.50
CA LEU A 53 -7.15 14.23 1.09
C LEU A 53 -8.28 14.63 0.12
N HIS A 54 -9.28 15.37 0.60
CA HIS A 54 -10.42 15.86 -0.18
C HIS A 54 -11.14 14.75 -0.97
N ASN A 55 -11.33 13.57 -0.36
CA ASN A 55 -11.93 12.40 -1.00
C ASN A 55 -11.25 11.97 -2.32
N ASN A 56 -10.00 12.36 -2.56
CA ASN A 56 -9.29 12.03 -3.78
C ASN A 56 -8.92 10.54 -3.78
N THR A 57 -9.55 9.76 -4.67
CA THR A 57 -9.35 8.31 -4.79
C THR A 57 -7.88 7.93 -4.96
N TYR A 58 -7.14 8.61 -5.85
CA TYR A 58 -5.74 8.29 -6.12
C TYR A 58 -4.83 8.49 -4.90
N SER A 59 -5.06 9.58 -4.16
CA SER A 59 -4.30 9.89 -2.94
C SER A 59 -4.63 8.91 -1.82
N MET A 60 -5.91 8.54 -1.67
CA MET A 60 -6.35 7.53 -0.70
C MET A 60 -5.76 6.14 -1.00
N LEU A 61 -5.79 5.71 -2.26
CA LEU A 61 -5.18 4.45 -2.71
C LEU A 61 -3.68 4.43 -2.43
N SER A 62 -2.98 5.53 -2.72
CA SER A 62 -1.54 5.64 -2.49
C SER A 62 -1.19 5.47 -1.01
N VAL A 63 -1.97 6.07 -0.11
CA VAL A 63 -1.76 5.98 1.34
C VAL A 63 -2.06 4.58 1.88
N LYS A 64 -3.10 3.91 1.38
CA LYS A 64 -3.49 2.54 1.82
C LYS A 64 -2.65 1.42 1.20
N ALA A 65 -2.00 1.68 0.07
CA ALA A 65 -1.22 0.70 -0.69
C ALA A 65 -0.30 -0.23 0.14
N PRO A 66 0.54 0.26 1.08
CA PRO A 66 1.44 -0.62 1.82
C PRO A 66 0.70 -1.55 2.79
N LEU A 67 -0.44 -1.14 3.36
CA LEU A 67 -1.25 -1.98 4.25
C LEU A 67 -1.96 -3.08 3.44
N ASN A 68 -2.62 -2.69 2.35
CA ASN A 68 -3.30 -3.63 1.44
C ASN A 68 -2.34 -4.68 0.89
N ALA A 69 -1.08 -4.30 0.69
CA ALA A 69 -0.07 -5.21 0.18
C ALA A 69 0.38 -6.29 1.16
N LEU A 70 0.24 -6.08 2.47
CA LEU A 70 0.54 -7.08 3.49
C LEU A 70 -0.68 -7.95 3.80
N ASN A 71 -1.89 -7.43 3.60
CA ASN A 71 -3.15 -8.14 3.79
C ASN A 71 -3.47 -9.16 2.65
N SER A 72 -2.48 -9.67 1.90
CA SER A 72 -2.72 -10.50 0.70
C SER A 72 -3.11 -11.95 1.01
N SER A 73 -4.00 -12.16 1.97
CA SER A 73 -4.54 -13.47 2.30
C SER A 73 -6.02 -13.47 1.97
N THR A 74 -6.43 -14.42 1.12
CA THR A 74 -7.78 -14.67 0.57
C THR A 74 -8.14 -13.85 -0.68
N VAL A 75 -8.03 -14.47 -1.88
CA VAL A 75 -9.18 -15.00 -2.66
C VAL A 75 -8.63 -16.05 -3.63
N THR A 76 -8.70 -17.33 -3.26
CA THR A 76 -8.83 -18.44 -4.22
C THR A 76 -10.25 -18.95 -4.05
N THR A 77 -11.20 -18.35 -4.75
CA THR A 77 -12.50 -18.98 -4.98
C THR A 77 -12.93 -18.59 -6.38
N GLU A 78 -12.72 -19.55 -7.25
CA GLU A 78 -13.29 -19.72 -8.58
C GLU A 78 -14.78 -19.38 -8.51
N ASN A 79 -15.19 -18.30 -9.18
CA ASN A 79 -16.57 -18.04 -9.56
C ASN A 79 -16.52 -17.40 -10.95
N GLY A 80 -17.28 -17.99 -11.86
CA GLY A 80 -17.10 -17.90 -13.30
C GLY A 80 -17.29 -16.51 -13.90
N ILE A 81 -16.57 -16.31 -15.01
CA ILE A 81 -17.05 -15.81 -16.29
C ILE A 81 -18.19 -14.79 -16.20
N GLU A 82 -17.88 -13.51 -16.37
CA GLU A 82 -18.51 -12.67 -17.40
C GLU A 82 -17.46 -11.65 -17.89
N GLU A 83 -16.69 -12.05 -18.90
CA GLU A 83 -16.09 -11.08 -19.81
C GLU A 83 -17.24 -10.38 -20.54
N ARG A 84 -17.51 -9.11 -20.22
CA ARG A 84 -18.24 -8.23 -21.13
C ARG A 84 -17.23 -7.44 -21.94
N SER A 85 -16.69 -8.12 -22.95
CA SER A 85 -16.25 -7.50 -24.18
C SER A 85 -17.44 -6.73 -24.78
N PHE A 86 -17.31 -5.41 -24.89
CA PHE A 86 -18.11 -4.64 -25.84
C PHE A 86 -17.54 -4.91 -27.23
N SER A 87 -18.14 -5.85 -27.96
CA SER A 87 -18.00 -5.92 -29.41
C SER A 87 -19.38 -5.93 -30.06
N THR A 88 -19.52 -4.99 -30.99
CA THR A 88 -20.59 -4.83 -31.96
C THR A 88 -20.98 -6.15 -32.65
N ALA A 89 -22.26 -6.24 -32.99
CA ALA A 89 -22.95 -7.29 -33.74
C ALA A 89 -22.15 -7.93 -34.90
N GLU A 90 -22.32 -9.24 -35.09
CA GLU A 90 -22.89 -9.86 -36.32
C GLU A 90 -22.96 -11.41 -36.23
N GLN A 91 -24.13 -11.96 -36.63
CA GLN A 91 -24.37 -13.23 -37.39
C GLN A 91 -23.89 -14.57 -36.81
N SER A 92 -24.77 -15.44 -36.28
CA SER A 92 -25.70 -16.40 -36.95
C SER A 92 -25.10 -17.78 -37.30
N ASP A 93 -25.90 -18.81 -36.99
CA ASP A 93 -25.92 -20.20 -37.50
C ASP A 93 -24.89 -21.20 -36.93
N ASN A 94 -25.12 -22.51 -36.76
CA ASN A 94 -26.25 -23.42 -36.56
C ASN A 94 -25.61 -24.83 -36.37
N LEU A 95 -26.34 -25.77 -35.76
CA LEU A 95 -26.20 -27.25 -35.85
C LEU A 95 -25.29 -28.05 -34.89
N LEU A 96 -25.92 -29.12 -34.39
CA LEU A 96 -25.46 -30.23 -33.54
C LEU A 96 -24.30 -31.04 -34.16
N SER A 97 -23.50 -31.71 -33.31
CA SER A 97 -23.35 -33.17 -33.38
C SER A 97 -22.57 -33.80 -32.19
N THR A 98 -23.17 -34.89 -31.70
CA THR A 98 -22.59 -36.17 -31.23
C THR A 98 -21.46 -36.26 -30.18
N ASN A 99 -21.88 -36.88 -29.07
CA ASN A 99 -21.17 -37.75 -28.14
C ASN A 99 -20.28 -38.82 -28.84
N VAL A 100 -19.00 -38.93 -28.45
CA VAL A 100 -18.16 -40.13 -28.61
C VAL A 100 -17.25 -40.30 -27.41
N ASN A 101 -17.41 -41.43 -26.72
CA ASN A 101 -16.53 -41.98 -25.69
C ASN A 101 -15.21 -42.51 -26.29
N SER A 102 -14.10 -42.38 -25.56
CA SER A 102 -13.07 -43.43 -25.52
C SER A 102 -12.20 -43.35 -24.25
N ASN A 103 -12.38 -44.35 -23.38
CA ASN A 103 -11.38 -44.73 -22.38
C ASN A 103 -10.21 -45.41 -23.10
N GLN A 104 -8.97 -45.07 -22.73
CA GLN A 104 -7.83 -46.00 -22.80
C GLN A 104 -6.91 -45.81 -21.59
N THR A 105 -6.40 -46.94 -21.15
CA THR A 105 -5.94 -47.28 -19.80
C THR A 105 -4.41 -47.31 -19.68
N ASN A 106 -3.95 -47.31 -18.42
CA ASN A 106 -2.71 -47.90 -17.88
C ASN A 106 -1.39 -47.11 -17.98
N ASN A 107 -0.90 -46.64 -16.82
CA ASN A 107 0.25 -47.23 -16.12
C ASN A 107 0.71 -46.29 -14.98
N GLN A 108 0.56 -46.73 -13.74
CA GLN A 108 1.47 -46.37 -12.63
C GLN A 108 2.56 -47.47 -12.61
N PRO A 109 3.81 -47.26 -12.14
CA PRO A 109 4.07 -46.55 -10.88
C PRO A 109 5.43 -45.81 -10.71
N VAL A 110 5.49 -45.05 -9.61
CA VAL A 110 6.62 -44.63 -8.75
C VAL A 110 7.84 -43.91 -9.36
N ASN A 111 7.94 -42.60 -9.05
CA ASN A 111 9.17 -41.98 -8.57
C ASN A 111 8.81 -41.02 -7.43
N GLY A 112 9.26 -41.33 -6.21
CA GLY A 112 9.15 -40.43 -5.07
C GLY A 112 9.92 -39.13 -5.37
N SER A 113 9.25 -38.00 -5.18
CA SER A 113 9.89 -36.69 -5.08
C SER A 113 9.64 -36.16 -3.66
N PRO A 114 10.68 -35.63 -3.00
CA PRO A 114 10.69 -35.41 -1.56
C PRO A 114 9.75 -34.27 -1.19
N ASP A 115 8.91 -34.52 -0.20
CA ASP A 115 8.43 -33.58 0.82
C ASP A 115 8.74 -32.11 0.54
N SER A 116 7.84 -31.40 -0.17
CA SER A 116 7.76 -29.95 0.00
C SER A 116 7.08 -29.67 1.33
N ALA A 117 7.93 -29.77 2.34
CA ALA A 117 7.69 -29.49 3.74
C ALA A 117 6.76 -28.28 3.92
N GLY A 118 5.69 -28.50 4.68
CA GLY A 118 4.91 -27.48 5.38
C GLY A 118 4.63 -26.21 4.60
N LYS A 119 3.48 -26.13 3.95
CA LYS A 119 2.79 -24.85 3.81
C LYS A 119 2.58 -24.32 5.24
N LYS A 120 3.52 -23.49 5.72
CA LYS A 120 3.36 -22.72 6.95
C LYS A 120 2.20 -21.77 6.69
N GLU A 121 1.01 -22.13 7.17
CA GLU A 121 -0.07 -21.18 7.34
C GLU A 121 0.39 -20.15 8.37
N ILE A 122 0.84 -19.01 7.87
CA ILE A 122 1.19 -17.85 8.68
C ILE A 122 -0.14 -17.25 9.14
N VAL A 123 -0.45 -17.40 10.43
CA VAL A 123 -1.54 -16.72 11.11
C VAL A 123 -1.38 -15.22 10.88
N LEU A 124 -2.29 -14.59 10.13
CA LEU A 124 -2.24 -13.15 9.90
C LEU A 124 -2.58 -12.40 11.17
N THR A 125 -1.65 -11.58 11.61
CA THR A 125 -1.95 -10.44 12.46
C THR A 125 -2.73 -9.40 11.66
N ASN A 126 -3.95 -9.09 12.08
CA ASN A 126 -4.78 -8.08 11.44
C ASN A 126 -4.13 -6.68 11.52
N PHE A 127 -3.46 -6.24 10.45
CA PHE A 127 -3.04 -4.85 10.27
C PHE A 127 -4.22 -3.86 10.28
N GLU A 128 -5.45 -4.37 10.21
CA GLU A 128 -6.69 -3.60 10.35
C GLU A 128 -6.89 -3.01 11.76
N LYS A 129 -6.27 -3.61 12.80
CA LYS A 129 -6.38 -3.14 14.19
C LYS A 129 -5.28 -2.15 14.57
N ILE A 130 -4.77 -1.41 13.59
CA ILE A 130 -3.63 -0.52 13.80
C ILE A 130 -4.04 0.91 13.46
N ASP A 131 -3.91 1.80 14.43
CA ASP A 131 -4.15 3.22 14.23
C ASP A 131 -2.90 3.87 13.63
N THR A 132 -3.11 4.67 12.58
CA THR A 132 -2.05 5.40 11.88
C THR A 132 -2.24 6.90 12.13
N ILE A 133 -1.29 7.49 12.85
CA ILE A 133 -1.27 8.93 13.15
C ILE A 133 -0.14 9.56 12.33
N VAL A 134 -0.50 10.50 11.48
CA VAL A 134 0.43 11.13 10.55
C VAL A 134 0.49 12.64 10.79
N LYS A 135 1.71 13.16 10.93
CA LYS A 135 1.98 14.61 10.84
C LYS A 135 2.67 14.93 9.52
N VAL A 136 2.08 15.83 8.73
CA VAL A 136 2.58 16.18 7.40
C VAL A 136 2.74 17.68 7.23
N LYS A 137 3.80 18.09 6.54
CA LYS A 137 4.07 19.47 6.13
C LYS A 137 4.71 19.55 4.75
N GLY A 138 4.53 20.69 4.09
CA GLY A 138 5.15 21.02 2.78
C GLY A 138 4.47 20.37 1.57
N GLY A 139 4.89 20.78 0.38
CA GLY A 139 4.36 20.26 -0.90
C GLY A 139 2.86 20.50 -1.10
N GLY A 140 2.20 19.61 -1.85
CA GLY A 140 0.75 19.59 -2.05
C GLY A 140 0.17 18.19 -1.81
N LEU A 141 -1.16 18.03 -1.87
CA LEU A 141 -1.88 16.81 -1.45
C LEU A 141 -1.31 15.51 -2.03
N VAL A 142 -1.06 15.46 -3.34
CA VAL A 142 -0.50 14.28 -4.01
C VAL A 142 0.94 14.01 -3.54
N GLY A 143 1.74 15.07 -3.38
CA GLY A 143 3.09 15.01 -2.81
C GLY A 143 3.09 14.44 -1.39
N GLN A 144 2.16 14.93 -0.57
CA GLN A 144 1.94 14.50 0.80
C GLN A 144 1.48 13.04 0.89
N ALA A 145 0.52 12.62 0.07
CA ALA A 145 0.02 11.24 0.03
C ALA A 145 1.14 10.21 -0.26
N GLU A 146 2.00 10.49 -1.24
CA GLU A 146 3.14 9.61 -1.53
C GLU A 146 4.25 9.69 -0.48
N ALA A 147 4.43 10.84 0.19
CA ALA A 147 5.31 10.92 1.36
C ALA A 147 4.78 10.05 2.51
N ILE A 148 3.46 10.07 2.76
CA ILE A 148 2.81 9.21 3.76
C ILE A 148 3.01 7.74 3.40
N LYS A 149 2.76 7.36 2.15
CA LYS A 149 2.96 6.00 1.63
C LYS A 149 4.35 5.45 1.99
N LEU A 150 5.41 6.21 1.71
CA LEU A 150 6.79 5.82 2.02
C LEU A 150 7.04 5.76 3.54
N GLY A 151 6.50 6.72 4.30
CA GLY A 151 6.63 6.74 5.76
C GLY A 151 5.94 5.55 6.43
N LEU A 152 4.76 5.18 5.93
CA LEU A 152 3.96 4.06 6.41
C LEU A 152 4.64 2.73 6.09
N ALA A 153 5.13 2.55 4.86
CA ALA A 153 5.91 1.37 4.49
C ALA A 153 7.14 1.17 5.39
N ARG A 154 7.87 2.26 5.71
CA ARG A 154 9.02 2.21 6.61
C ARG A 154 8.62 1.89 8.05
N ALA A 155 7.54 2.51 8.53
CA ALA A 155 7.03 2.23 9.86
C ALA A 155 6.59 0.77 10.01
N LEU A 156 5.94 0.18 8.99
CA LEU A 156 5.55 -1.23 8.97
C LEU A 156 6.74 -2.18 9.07
N CYS A 157 7.86 -1.90 8.39
CA CYS A 157 9.08 -2.69 8.58
C CYS A 157 9.57 -2.62 10.04
N SER A 158 9.51 -1.44 10.66
CA SER A 158 9.96 -1.24 12.04
C SER A 158 8.98 -1.73 13.12
N LEU A 159 7.74 -2.10 12.76
CA LEU A 159 6.75 -2.64 13.72
C LEU A 159 7.07 -4.06 14.17
N THR A 160 7.91 -4.77 13.41
CA THR A 160 8.06 -6.22 13.53
C THR A 160 8.97 -6.57 14.70
N THR A 161 8.41 -6.60 15.91
CA THR A 161 9.03 -7.15 17.12
C THR A 161 8.10 -8.15 17.79
N ASN A 162 8.57 -9.39 17.96
CA ASN A 162 8.12 -10.51 18.81
C ASN A 162 6.63 -10.96 18.84
N GLU A 163 5.65 -10.12 18.53
CA GLU A 163 4.21 -10.44 18.66
C GLU A 163 3.58 -11.02 17.39
N THR A 164 4.21 -10.82 16.23
CA THR A 164 3.59 -11.03 14.91
C THR A 164 3.95 -12.35 14.24
N GLY A 165 4.96 -13.08 14.72
CA GLY A 165 5.43 -14.35 14.13
C GLY A 165 6.03 -14.26 12.71
N ILE A 166 5.79 -13.16 11.99
CA ILE A 166 6.36 -12.82 10.69
C ILE A 166 7.71 -12.12 10.92
N SER A 167 8.74 -12.55 10.20
CA SER A 167 10.06 -11.92 10.28
C SER A 167 10.06 -10.55 9.59
N GLU A 168 10.80 -9.59 10.14
CA GLU A 168 10.95 -8.25 9.55
C GLU A 168 11.45 -8.33 8.09
N GLU A 169 12.35 -9.27 7.82
CA GLU A 169 12.94 -9.47 6.50
C GLU A 169 11.90 -9.84 5.44
N GLU A 170 10.88 -10.62 5.81
CA GLU A 170 9.84 -11.05 4.87
C GLU A 170 8.92 -9.89 4.47
N ILE A 171 8.47 -9.08 5.44
CA ILE A 171 7.69 -7.86 5.19
C ILE A 171 8.48 -6.89 4.34
N ARG A 172 9.75 -6.67 4.70
CA ARG A 172 10.64 -5.78 3.96
C ARG A 172 10.82 -6.25 2.52
N LYS A 173 10.97 -7.56 2.29
CA LYS A 173 11.06 -8.14 0.94
C LYS A 173 9.76 -7.89 0.16
N GLN A 174 8.61 -8.23 0.72
CA GLN A 174 7.30 -8.00 0.08
C GLN A 174 7.07 -6.53 -0.31
N LEU A 175 7.40 -5.58 0.58
CA LEU A 175 7.26 -4.15 0.31
C LEU A 175 8.30 -3.61 -0.68
N LYS A 176 9.50 -4.19 -0.70
CA LYS A 176 10.55 -3.84 -1.66
C LYS A 176 10.20 -4.32 -3.06
N ASP A 177 9.70 -5.54 -3.19
CA ASP A 177 9.29 -6.13 -4.46
C ASP A 177 8.13 -5.32 -5.10
N LYS A 178 7.22 -4.79 -4.27
CA LYS A 178 6.15 -3.87 -4.69
C LYS A 178 6.60 -2.41 -4.89
N GLY A 179 7.86 -2.09 -4.59
CA GLY A 179 8.45 -0.76 -4.81
C GLY A 179 8.01 0.33 -3.81
N TYR A 180 7.53 -0.02 -2.62
CA TYR A 180 7.02 0.96 -1.64
C TYR A 180 8.10 1.56 -0.73
N LEU A 181 9.28 0.95 -0.68
CA LEU A 181 10.42 1.43 0.11
C LEU A 181 11.37 2.36 -0.67
N THR A 182 11.14 2.53 -1.98
CA THR A 182 11.94 3.39 -2.85
C THR A 182 11.43 4.83 -2.79
N GLN A 183 12.35 5.78 -2.58
CA GLN A 183 12.03 7.20 -2.62
C GLN A 183 12.11 7.73 -4.05
N ASP A 184 11.10 8.52 -4.48
CA ASP A 184 11.18 9.28 -5.73
C ASP A 184 12.20 10.43 -5.58
N SER A 185 13.28 10.36 -6.35
CA SER A 185 14.39 11.32 -6.32
C SER A 185 14.10 12.62 -7.09
N ARG A 186 12.99 12.70 -7.83
CA ARG A 186 12.70 13.84 -8.70
C ARG A 186 12.51 15.13 -7.91
N VAL A 187 13.20 16.18 -8.33
CA VAL A 187 13.09 17.56 -7.81
C VAL A 187 12.88 18.52 -8.97
N LYS A 188 12.25 19.68 -8.71
CA LYS A 188 12.04 20.71 -9.72
C LYS A 188 13.39 21.27 -10.20
N GLU A 189 13.68 21.11 -11.48
CA GLU A 189 14.86 21.71 -12.10
C GLU A 189 14.82 23.25 -12.00
N ARG A 190 15.96 23.86 -11.70
CA ARG A 190 16.12 25.33 -11.63
C ARG A 190 15.84 25.98 -12.99
N ARG A 191 15.22 27.17 -12.98
CA ARG A 191 15.09 28.00 -14.18
C ARG A 191 16.44 28.61 -14.57
N LYS A 192 16.88 28.40 -15.81
CA LYS A 192 18.08 29.04 -16.38
C LYS A 192 17.75 30.44 -16.91
N TYR A 193 18.74 31.32 -16.99
CA TYR A 193 18.56 32.67 -17.54
C TYR A 193 18.13 32.60 -19.02
N GLY A 194 17.40 33.61 -19.48
CA GLY A 194 16.84 33.64 -20.84
C GLY A 194 15.66 32.68 -21.11
N LEU A 195 15.33 31.78 -20.18
CA LEU A 195 14.22 30.83 -20.33
C LEU A 195 12.98 31.23 -19.51
N LYS A 196 11.79 30.93 -20.05
CA LYS A 196 10.48 31.15 -19.38
C LYS A 196 10.21 30.13 -18.27
N LYS A 197 10.74 28.91 -18.38
CA LYS A 197 10.69 27.83 -17.36
C LYS A 197 12.03 27.07 -17.38
N ALA A 198 12.16 25.94 -16.67
CA ALA A 198 13.39 25.15 -16.60
C ALA A 198 14.07 24.93 -17.97
N ARG A 199 13.30 24.56 -19.01
CA ARG A 199 13.79 24.34 -20.39
C ARG A 199 13.04 25.12 -21.48
N LYS A 200 11.93 25.81 -21.12
CA LYS A 200 11.07 26.48 -22.12
C LYS A 200 11.71 27.79 -22.58
N ALA A 201 12.23 27.80 -23.80
CA ALA A 201 12.74 29.00 -24.46
C ALA A 201 11.62 29.91 -25.00
N THR A 202 11.96 31.15 -25.31
CA THR A 202 11.16 32.03 -26.17
C THR A 202 11.18 31.50 -27.61
N GLN A 203 10.17 31.88 -28.41
CA GLN A 203 10.19 31.57 -29.84
C GLN A 203 11.38 32.27 -30.50
N TYR A 204 12.17 31.53 -31.26
CA TYR A 204 13.31 32.05 -32.03
C TYR A 204 12.90 32.22 -33.49
N ASN A 205 13.25 33.34 -34.12
CA ASN A 205 13.05 33.57 -35.54
C ASN A 205 14.40 33.47 -36.27
N LYS A 206 14.48 32.62 -37.31
CA LYS A 206 15.66 32.48 -38.17
C LYS A 206 15.54 33.45 -39.34
N ARG A 207 16.68 33.89 -39.87
CA ARG A 207 16.75 34.78 -41.03
C ARG A 207 16.37 34.03 -42.29
#